data_AF-A0A8S3PMB5-F1
#
_entry.id   AF-A0A8S3PMB5-F1
#
_cell.length_a   1.000
_cell.length_b   1.000
_cell.length_c   1.000
_cell.angle_alpha   90.00
_cell.angle_beta   90.00
_cell.angle_gamma   90.00
#
_symmetry.space_group_name_H-M   'P 1'
#
loop_
_entity.id
_entity.type
_entity.pdbx_description
1 polymer ?
#
loop_
_entity_poly.entity_id
_entity_poly.type
_entity_poly.pdbx_seq_one_letter_code
_entity_poly.pdbx_strand_id
1 'polypeptide(L)'
;MAAFRQVPVPPHRKERHFRLKDDLSLNLSNEELRERYRFGLHKGTVSRIVSDVLTSLCNKRDQFIKWPRNVDETRGDFYRLSGFPNVLGAIDGTHVRIQAPSEDEASFVNRKGVHSVNVQAVCDAKGKFTNINANWPGSSHDSHIFRTSQVCILLQCS
;
A
#
# COMPACT_ATOMS: atom_id res chain seq x y z
N MET A 1 -3.13 14.90 -3.12
CA MET A 1 -4.50 14.56 -3.56
C MET A 1 -4.67 14.95 -5.02
N ALA A 2 -4.68 13.97 -5.93
CA ALA A 2 -4.94 14.20 -7.34
C ALA A 2 -6.21 13.44 -7.75
N ALA A 3 -7.19 14.16 -8.30
CA ALA A 3 -8.33 13.59 -9.00
C ALA A 3 -7.96 13.54 -10.50
N PHE A 4 -8.06 12.37 -11.13
CA PHE A 4 -7.56 12.16 -12.49
C PHE A 4 -8.68 12.05 -13.55
N ARG A 5 -8.35 12.50 -14.78
CA ARG A 5 -9.02 12.19 -16.07
C ARG A 5 -8.05 11.40 -16.97
N GLN A 6 -8.58 10.68 -17.98
CA GLN A 6 -7.89 9.77 -18.93
C GLN A 6 -6.58 10.32 -19.54
N VAL A 7 -5.56 9.46 -19.73
CA VAL A 7 -4.28 9.74 -20.44
C VAL A 7 -3.75 8.50 -21.17
N PRO A 8 -2.98 8.63 -22.29
CA PRO A 8 -2.53 7.50 -23.12
C PRO A 8 -1.46 6.60 -22.49
N VAL A 9 -1.44 5.33 -22.93
CA VAL A 9 -0.71 4.19 -22.32
C VAL A 9 0.66 3.94 -22.97
N PRO A 10 1.76 3.80 -22.20
CA PRO A 10 3.02 3.22 -22.68
C PRO A 10 3.05 1.69 -22.59
N PRO A 11 3.85 0.99 -23.41
CA PRO A 11 3.80 -0.46 -23.57
C PRO A 11 4.18 -1.25 -22.29
N HIS A 12 3.45 -2.35 -22.05
CA HIS A 12 3.53 -3.24 -20.89
C HIS A 12 4.93 -3.87 -20.70
N ARG A 13 5.48 -3.79 -19.49
CA ARG A 13 6.63 -4.60 -19.03
C ARG A 13 6.19 -5.47 -17.84
N LYS A 14 6.62 -6.74 -17.84
CA LYS A 14 6.25 -7.78 -16.86
C LYS A 14 6.34 -7.29 -15.41
N GLU A 15 5.27 -7.50 -14.65
CA GLU A 15 5.18 -7.23 -13.22
C GLU A 15 6.19 -8.09 -12.45
N ARG A 16 6.98 -7.47 -11.56
CA ARG A 16 7.76 -8.19 -10.55
C ARG A 16 6.93 -8.25 -9.28
N HIS A 17 6.48 -9.45 -8.92
CA HIS A 17 5.77 -9.72 -7.68
C HIS A 17 6.76 -9.60 -6.51
N PHE A 18 6.72 -8.49 -5.76
CA PHE A 18 7.54 -8.33 -4.56
C PHE A 18 6.84 -9.03 -3.39
N ARG A 19 7.47 -10.05 -2.79
CA ARG A 19 6.94 -10.73 -1.61
C ARG A 19 7.30 -9.89 -0.37
N LEU A 20 6.31 -9.20 0.19
CA LEU A 20 6.36 -8.49 1.49
C LEU A 20 6.70 -9.38 2.71
N LYS A 21 7.08 -10.64 2.53
CA LYS A 21 7.32 -11.58 3.63
C LYS A 21 8.66 -11.35 4.33
N ASP A 22 9.61 -10.68 3.68
CA ASP A 22 11.00 -10.70 4.14
C ASP A 22 11.39 -9.52 5.05
N ASP A 23 10.59 -8.45 5.14
CA ASP A 23 10.97 -7.21 5.86
C ASP A 23 10.23 -6.92 7.17
N LEU A 24 9.36 -7.81 7.64
CA LEU A 24 8.64 -7.63 8.91
C LEU A 24 9.40 -8.16 10.13
N SER A 25 10.74 -8.23 10.03
CA SER A 25 11.59 -8.56 11.15
C SER A 25 11.57 -7.40 12.16
N LEU A 26 10.78 -7.56 13.23
CA LEU A 26 10.84 -6.72 14.42
C LEU A 26 12.24 -6.83 15.02
N ASN A 27 13.20 -6.00 14.61
CA ASN A 27 14.52 -5.93 15.23
C ASN A 27 14.53 -4.96 16.40
N LEU A 28 13.63 -5.19 17.35
CA LEU A 28 13.75 -4.68 18.70
C LEU A 28 14.66 -5.61 19.50
N SER A 29 15.50 -5.05 20.36
CA SER A 29 16.29 -5.82 21.32
C SER A 29 15.37 -6.55 22.32
N ASN A 30 15.85 -7.64 22.92
CA ASN A 30 15.07 -8.36 23.94
C ASN A 30 14.73 -7.47 25.15
N GLU A 31 15.54 -6.44 25.43
CA GLU A 31 15.27 -5.46 26.49
C GLU A 31 14.15 -4.50 26.10
N GLU A 32 14.18 -3.92 24.89
CA GLU A 32 13.10 -3.03 24.42
C GLU A 32 11.76 -3.77 24.27
N LEU A 33 11.79 -5.05 23.89
CA LEU A 33 10.59 -5.89 23.85
C LEU A 33 10.01 -6.15 25.24
N ARG A 34 10.86 -6.33 26.26
CA ARG A 34 10.43 -6.53 27.66
C ARG A 34 9.80 -5.28 28.25
N GLU A 35 10.35 -4.10 27.93
CA GLU A 35 9.86 -2.83 28.43
C GLU A 35 8.55 -2.40 27.74
N ARG A 36 8.45 -2.58 26.41
CA ARG A 36 7.23 -2.23 25.64
C ARG A 36 6.11 -3.26 25.75
N TYR A 37 6.44 -4.55 25.72
CA TYR A 37 5.47 -5.64 25.82
C TYR A 37 5.71 -6.35 27.15
N ARG A 38 4.98 -5.91 28.18
CA ARG A 38 5.05 -6.37 29.59
C ARG A 38 4.77 -7.88 29.81
N PHE A 39 4.85 -8.71 28.76
CA PHE A 39 4.43 -10.11 28.72
C PHE A 39 5.57 -11.12 28.86
N GLY A 40 6.84 -10.71 28.97
CA GLY A 40 7.95 -11.65 29.22
C GLY A 40 8.19 -12.67 28.10
N LEU A 41 7.65 -12.45 26.90
CA LEU A 41 7.75 -13.37 25.77
C LEU A 41 9.09 -13.21 25.04
N HIS A 42 9.65 -14.32 24.57
CA HIS A 42 10.84 -14.31 23.72
C HIS A 42 10.54 -13.69 22.34
N LYS A 43 11.50 -12.93 21.76
CA LYS A 43 11.38 -12.26 20.45
C LYS A 43 10.84 -13.18 19.35
N GLY A 44 11.35 -14.42 19.29
CA GLY A 44 10.91 -15.40 18.29
C GLY A 44 9.42 -15.77 18.40
N THR A 45 8.85 -15.78 19.61
CA THR A 45 7.42 -16.04 19.82
C THR A 45 6.59 -14.87 19.32
N VAL A 46 6.98 -13.64 19.65
CA VAL A 46 6.31 -12.43 19.16
C VAL A 46 6.34 -12.38 17.63
N SER A 47 7.50 -12.64 17.02
CA SER A 47 7.66 -12.65 15.57
C SER A 47 6.73 -13.65 14.90
N ARG A 48 6.63 -14.89 15.41
CA ARG A 48 5.72 -15.90 14.85
C ARG A 48 4.26 -15.46 14.93
N ILE A 49 3.82 -14.98 16.10
CA ILE A 49 2.44 -14.50 16.29
C ILE A 49 2.12 -13.37 15.31
N VAL A 50 3.01 -12.39 15.18
CA VAL A 50 2.83 -11.26 14.25
C VAL A 50 2.74 -11.77 12.81
N SER A 51 3.64 -12.66 12.39
CA SER A 51 3.61 -13.26 11.05
C SER A 51 2.32 -14.04 10.76
N ASP A 52 1.83 -14.82 11.73
CA ASP A 52 0.60 -15.62 11.59
C ASP A 52 -0.64 -14.73 11.48
N VAL A 53 -0.72 -13.68 12.32
CA VAL A 53 -1.81 -12.70 12.27
C VAL A 53 -1.78 -11.94 10.95
N LEU A 54 -0.62 -11.43 10.52
CA LEU A 54 -0.50 -10.70 9.26
C LEU A 54 -0.84 -11.58 8.06
N THR A 55 -0.36 -12.83 8.03
CA THR A 55 -0.73 -13.78 6.99
C THR A 55 -2.23 -14.00 6.95
N SER A 56 -2.87 -14.15 8.11
CA SER A 56 -4.32 -14.32 8.23
C SER A 56 -5.11 -13.09 7.76
N LEU A 57 -4.59 -11.87 8.00
CA LEU A 57 -5.16 -10.62 7.52
C LEU A 57 -5.01 -10.49 6.00
N CYS A 58 -3.82 -10.77 5.46
CA CYS A 58 -3.55 -10.76 4.03
C CYS A 58 -4.46 -11.75 3.27
N ASN A 59 -4.69 -12.94 3.83
CA ASN A 59 -5.60 -13.93 3.24
C ASN A 59 -7.07 -13.46 3.22
N LYS A 60 -7.44 -12.52 4.09
CA LYS A 60 -8.78 -11.90 4.10
C LYS A 60 -8.84 -10.56 3.36
N ARG A 61 -7.73 -10.05 2.83
CA ARG A 61 -7.63 -8.74 2.16
C ARG A 61 -8.74 -8.56 1.12
N ASP A 62 -8.90 -9.54 0.25
CA ASP A 62 -9.84 -9.49 -0.86
C ASP A 62 -11.30 -9.59 -0.42
N GLN A 63 -11.59 -9.74 0.88
CA GLN A 63 -12.93 -9.61 1.46
C GLN A 63 -13.27 -8.15 1.79
N PHE A 64 -12.27 -7.36 2.19
CA PHE A 64 -12.44 -6.00 2.72
C PHE A 64 -11.99 -4.90 1.76
N ILE A 65 -10.88 -5.10 1.04
CA ILE A 65 -10.33 -4.13 0.09
C ILE A 65 -10.78 -4.54 -1.30
N LYS A 66 -11.83 -3.88 -1.79
CA LYS A 66 -12.44 -4.16 -3.09
C LYS A 66 -12.71 -2.86 -3.81
N TRP A 67 -12.57 -2.90 -5.13
CA TRP A 67 -13.05 -1.83 -5.98
C TRP A 67 -14.58 -1.69 -5.84
N PRO A 68 -15.13 -0.46 -5.81
CA PRO A 68 -16.57 -0.25 -5.66
C PRO A 68 -17.34 -0.93 -6.79
N ARG A 69 -18.37 -1.70 -6.43
CA ARG A 69 -19.32 -2.28 -7.41
C ARG A 69 -20.33 -1.24 -7.89
N ASN A 70 -20.76 -0.36 -6.99
CA ASN A 70 -21.68 0.73 -7.31
C ASN A 70 -20.87 2.03 -7.48
N VAL A 71 -20.48 2.29 -8.73
CA VAL A 71 -19.69 3.46 -9.08
C VAL A 71 -20.48 4.77 -8.92
N ASP A 72 -21.80 4.74 -9.14
CA ASP A 72 -22.64 5.94 -9.05
C ASP A 72 -22.86 6.38 -7.61
N GLU A 73 -23.01 5.44 -6.69
CA GLU A 73 -23.02 5.74 -5.25
C GLU A 73 -21.70 6.39 -4.83
N THR A 74 -20.57 5.86 -5.31
CA THR A 74 -19.23 6.40 -4.99
C THR A 74 -19.07 7.83 -5.52
N ARG A 75 -19.49 8.09 -6.77
CA ARG A 75 -19.49 9.43 -7.37
C ARG A 75 -20.35 10.40 -6.56
N GLY A 76 -21.54 9.95 -6.15
CA GLY A 76 -22.47 10.73 -5.33
C GLY A 76 -21.89 11.06 -3.95
N ASP A 77 -21.24 10.09 -3.29
CA ASP A 77 -20.60 10.27 -2.00
C ASP A 77 -19.46 11.31 -2.08
N PHE A 78 -18.59 11.23 -3.09
CA PHE A 78 -17.53 12.22 -3.28
C PHE A 78 -18.05 13.60 -3.66
N TYR A 79 -19.09 13.67 -4.49
CA TYR A 79 -19.71 14.94 -4.85
C TYR A 79 -20.32 15.62 -3.62
N ARG A 80 -21.00 14.86 -2.74
CA ARG A 80 -21.50 15.38 -1.46
C ARG A 80 -20.38 15.83 -0.53
N LEU A 81 -19.27 15.09 -0.48
CA LEU A 81 -18.15 15.38 0.41
C LEU A 81 -17.35 16.62 -0.02
N SER A 82 -17.17 16.83 -1.32
CA SER A 82 -16.15 17.74 -1.85
C SER A 82 -16.61 18.64 -3.00
N GLY A 83 -17.79 18.41 -3.57
CA GLY A 83 -18.28 19.11 -4.76
C GLY A 83 -17.64 18.66 -6.07
N PHE A 84 -16.68 17.71 -6.06
CA PHE A 84 -16.02 17.23 -7.27
C PHE A 84 -16.85 16.12 -7.95
N PRO A 85 -17.32 16.32 -9.20
CA PRO A 85 -18.11 15.32 -9.89
C PRO A 85 -17.25 14.16 -10.40
N ASN A 86 -17.86 12.99 -10.60
CA ASN A 86 -17.28 11.82 -11.25
C ASN A 86 -16.02 11.23 -10.57
N VAL A 87 -15.87 11.41 -9.26
CA VAL A 87 -14.74 10.84 -8.50
C VAL A 87 -15.09 9.41 -8.06
N LEU A 88 -14.20 8.46 -8.35
CA LEU A 88 -14.33 7.04 -7.96
C LEU A 88 -13.46 6.65 -6.77
N GLY A 89 -12.55 7.53 -6.37
CA GLY A 89 -11.62 7.29 -5.27
C GLY A 89 -10.59 8.40 -5.17
N ALA A 90 -10.02 8.56 -3.99
CA ALA A 90 -8.85 9.39 -3.77
C ALA A 90 -7.61 8.49 -3.72
N ILE A 91 -6.58 8.82 -4.51
CA ILE A 91 -5.35 8.06 -4.62
C ILE A 91 -4.17 8.84 -4.06
N ASP A 92 -3.30 8.16 -3.33
CA ASP A 92 -2.04 8.74 -2.86
C ASP A 92 -0.95 7.68 -2.66
N GLY A 93 0.31 8.11 -2.71
CA GLY A 93 1.49 7.32 -2.36
C GLY A 93 1.92 7.59 -0.92
N THR A 94 2.28 6.56 -0.17
CA THR A 94 2.79 6.69 1.20
C THR A 94 4.02 5.81 1.41
N HIS A 95 5.04 6.35 2.06
CA HIS A 95 6.27 5.61 2.34
C HIS A 95 6.18 4.90 3.69
N VAL A 96 6.18 3.57 3.65
CA VAL A 96 6.33 2.73 4.83
C VAL A 96 7.82 2.48 5.04
N ARG A 97 8.37 2.95 6.16
CA ARG A 97 9.78 2.74 6.50
C ARG A 97 10.06 1.24 6.68
N ILE A 98 11.19 0.81 6.13
CA ILE A 98 11.71 -0.55 6.30
C ILE A 98 13.15 -0.48 6.81
N GLN A 99 13.68 -1.62 7.23
CA GLN A 99 15.13 -1.76 7.36
C GLN A 99 15.77 -1.80 5.97
N ALA A 100 17.04 -1.42 5.88
CA ALA A 100 17.76 -1.52 4.63
C ALA A 100 17.78 -2.99 4.17
N PRO A 101 17.24 -3.30 2.98
CA PRO A 101 17.28 -4.66 2.47
C PRO A 101 18.72 -5.02 2.08
N SER A 102 19.06 -6.30 2.12
CA SER A 102 20.41 -6.77 1.75
C SER A 102 20.66 -6.74 0.24
N GLU A 103 19.60 -6.79 -0.55
CA GLU A 103 19.63 -6.77 -2.01
C GLU A 103 19.02 -5.47 -2.53
N ASP A 104 19.67 -4.85 -3.52
CA ASP A 104 19.18 -3.64 -4.20
C ASP A 104 18.78 -2.49 -3.24
N GLU A 105 19.53 -2.35 -2.14
CA GLU A 105 19.30 -1.40 -1.04
C GLU A 105 19.00 0.03 -1.53
N ALA A 106 19.80 0.51 -2.49
CA ALA A 106 19.71 1.88 -3.00
C ALA A 106 18.35 2.18 -3.63
N SER A 107 17.70 1.17 -4.23
CA SER A 107 16.36 1.32 -4.81
C SER A 107 15.31 1.63 -3.74
N PHE A 108 15.52 1.22 -2.49
CA PHE A 108 14.57 1.47 -1.40
C PHE A 108 14.75 2.82 -0.72
N VAL A 109 15.81 3.57 -1.04
CA VAL A 109 16.03 4.91 -0.50
C VAL A 109 15.09 5.90 -1.17
N ASN A 110 14.23 6.54 -0.37
CA ASN A 110 13.33 7.59 -0.86
C ASN A 110 14.04 8.95 -0.98
N ARG A 111 13.32 9.95 -1.51
CA ARG A 111 13.81 11.34 -1.64
C ARG A 111 14.28 12.01 -0.34
N LYS A 112 13.96 11.44 0.83
CA LYS A 112 14.39 11.92 2.16
C LYS A 112 15.61 11.16 2.68
N GLY A 113 16.21 10.29 1.88
CA GLY A 113 17.37 9.49 2.28
C GLY A 113 17.03 8.34 3.24
N VAL A 114 15.77 7.88 3.26
CA VAL A 114 15.33 6.81 4.17
C VAL A 114 14.83 5.60 3.39
N HIS A 115 15.17 4.39 3.84
CA HIS A 115 14.66 3.13 3.29
C HIS A 115 13.16 3.01 3.51
N SER A 116 12.43 2.74 2.43
CA SER A 116 10.99 2.58 2.48
C SER A 116 10.46 1.76 1.31
N VAL A 117 9.26 1.23 1.48
CA VAL A 117 8.37 0.77 0.40
C VAL A 117 7.40 1.91 0.11
N ASN A 118 7.23 2.28 -1.16
CA ASN A 118 6.18 3.20 -1.58
C ASN A 118 4.89 2.41 -1.81
N VAL A 119 3.88 2.71 -1.00
CA VAL A 119 2.56 2.08 -1.04
C VAL A 119 1.59 3.05 -1.68
N GLN A 120 1.04 2.67 -2.82
CA GLN A 120 -0.11 3.36 -3.40
C GLN A 120 -1.39 2.82 -2.77
N ALA A 121 -2.27 3.71 -2.32
CA ALA A 121 -3.58 3.34 -1.82
C ALA A 121 -4.67 4.19 -2.47
N VAL A 122 -5.84 3.58 -2.68
CA VAL A 122 -7.06 4.27 -3.09
C VAL A 122 -8.08 4.12 -1.97
N CYS A 123 -8.75 5.21 -1.61
CA CYS A 123 -9.86 5.20 -0.66
C CYS A 123 -11.15 5.76 -1.25
N ASP A 124 -12.29 5.31 -0.70
CA ASP A 124 -13.60 5.90 -0.96
C ASP A 124 -13.81 7.19 -0.14
N ALA A 125 -14.94 7.86 -0.36
CA ALA A 125 -15.30 9.08 0.37
C ALA A 125 -15.51 8.87 1.89
N LYS A 126 -15.64 7.62 2.34
CA LYS A 126 -15.78 7.23 3.75
C LYS A 126 -14.43 6.88 4.37
N GLY A 127 -13.33 7.03 3.63
CA GLY A 127 -11.97 6.72 4.07
C GLY A 127 -11.63 5.23 4.09
N LYS A 128 -12.44 4.37 3.46
CA LYS A 128 -12.14 2.94 3.37
C LYS A 128 -11.24 2.65 2.18
N PHE A 129 -10.21 1.83 2.38
CA PHE A 129 -9.33 1.40 1.29
C PHE A 129 -10.07 0.49 0.31
N THR A 130 -10.05 0.87 -0.97
CA THR A 130 -10.64 0.11 -2.09
C THR A 130 -9.59 -0.55 -2.96
N ASN A 131 -8.34 -0.07 -2.91
CA ASN A 131 -7.19 -0.70 -3.55
C ASN A 131 -5.90 -0.37 -2.78
N ILE A 132 -4.95 -1.31 -2.74
CA ILE A 132 -3.61 -1.10 -2.19
C ILE A 132 -2.59 -1.81 -3.10
N ASN A 133 -1.51 -1.10 -3.44
CA ASN A 133 -0.33 -1.64 -4.13
C ASN A 133 0.94 -1.29 -3.36
N ALA A 134 1.58 -2.29 -2.76
CA ALA A 134 2.74 -2.16 -1.89
C ALA A 134 3.99 -2.85 -2.46
N ASN A 135 4.09 -2.94 -3.80
CA ASN A 135 5.16 -3.68 -4.49
C ASN A 135 6.32 -2.79 -4.97
N TRP A 136 6.40 -1.54 -4.52
CA TRP A 136 7.31 -0.56 -5.09
C TRP A 136 8.37 -0.09 -4.10
N PRO A 137 9.65 -0.05 -4.50
CA PRO A 137 10.71 0.42 -3.64
C PRO A 137 10.62 1.94 -3.45
N GLY A 138 11.22 2.46 -2.39
CA GLY A 138 11.09 3.86 -1.93
C GLY A 138 11.57 4.93 -2.91
N SER A 139 12.42 4.59 -3.88
CA SER A 139 12.81 5.50 -4.96
C SER A 139 11.73 5.69 -6.05
N SER A 140 10.68 4.85 -6.04
CA SER A 140 9.64 4.84 -7.07
C SER A 140 8.76 6.08 -7.00
N HIS A 141 8.55 6.71 -8.15
CA HIS A 141 7.68 7.88 -8.29
C HIS A 141 6.20 7.48 -8.40
N ASP A 142 5.30 8.19 -7.72
CA ASP A 142 3.87 7.85 -7.65
C ASP A 142 3.20 7.75 -9.03
N SER A 143 3.62 8.59 -9.98
CA SER A 143 3.08 8.54 -11.36
C SER A 143 3.48 7.26 -12.09
N HIS A 144 4.66 6.70 -11.80
CA HIS A 144 5.09 5.43 -12.35
C HIS A 144 4.24 4.30 -11.78
N ILE A 145 4.11 4.26 -10.45
CA ILE A 145 3.31 3.27 -9.73
C ILE A 145 1.87 3.25 -10.27
N PHE A 146 1.25 4.43 -10.40
CA PHE A 146 -0.11 4.55 -10.94
C PHE A 146 -0.23 3.97 -12.34
N ARG A 147 0.64 4.36 -13.28
CA ARG A 147 0.59 3.89 -14.68
C ARG A 147 0.72 2.38 -14.82
N THR A 148 1.41 1.74 -13.90
CA THR A 148 1.60 0.29 -13.86
C THR A 148 0.58 -0.44 -12.99
N SER A 149 -0.34 0.28 -12.34
CA SER A 149 -1.31 -0.30 -11.39
C SER A 149 -2.56 -0.83 -12.11
N GLN A 150 -3.20 -1.83 -11.49
CA GLN A 150 -4.52 -2.29 -11.89
C GLN A 150 -5.58 -1.16 -11.85
N VAL A 151 -5.40 -0.18 -10.97
CA VAL A 151 -6.31 0.99 -10.85
C VAL A 151 -6.31 1.79 -12.15
N CYS A 152 -5.15 2.01 -12.77
CA CYS A 152 -5.08 2.74 -14.04
C CYS A 152 -5.85 2.01 -15.16
N ILE A 153 -5.74 0.68 -15.22
CA ILE A 153 -6.49 -0.16 -16.17
C ILE A 153 -7.99 -0.07 -15.91
N LEU A 154 -8.43 -0.22 -14.65
CA LEU A 154 -9.85 -0.15 -14.29
C LEU A 154 -10.48 1.19 -14.68
N LEU A 155 -9.77 2.29 -14.48
CA LEU A 155 -10.22 3.63 -14.83
C LEU A 155 -10.27 3.89 -16.35
N GLN A 156 -9.63 3.05 -17.17
CA GLN A 156 -9.70 3.16 -18.64
C GLN A 156 -10.92 2.44 -19.21
N CYS A 157 -11.44 1.43 -18.51
CA CYS A 157 -12.61 0.63 -18.93
C CYS A 157 -13.95 1.14 -18.34
N SER A 158 -13.92 2.18 -17.49
CA SER A 158 -15.07 2.77 -16.78
C SER A 158 -15.56 4.05 -17.44
#